data_AF-A0A1Y2R4H7-F1
#
_entry.id   AF-A0A1Y2R4H7-F1
#
_cell.length_a   1.000
_cell.length_b   1.000
_cell.length_c   1.000
_cell.angle_alpha   90.00
_cell.angle_beta   90.00
_cell.angle_gamma   90.00
#
_symmetry.space_group_name_H-M   'P 1'
#
loop_
_entity.id
_entity.type
_entity.pdbx_description
1 polymer ?
#
loop_
_entity_poly.entity_id
_entity_poly.type
_entity_poly.pdbx_seq_one_letter_code
_entity_poly.pdbx_strand_id
1 'polypeptide(L)'
;MYNFRHHNVHLPIMSFNSNFDRAFIDRSLQLVQEYTGPHDATLLLNCLLGLLIVPKESCLASIPKKPIEDLASWGISPSAITAFGRADREDEDPHNLRGLVWRLRNSVAHFRFRPEPEDGEVVAFHFHDKSGFKATVQLSELRIFVERLAKHVREL
;
A
#
# COMPACT_ATOMS: atom_id res chain seq x y z
N MET A 1 22.66 -10.27 48.33
CA MET A 1 21.66 -10.86 47.41
C MET A 1 21.01 -9.70 46.66
N TYR A 2 21.44 -9.43 45.43
CA TYR A 2 20.88 -8.36 44.60
C TYR A 2 19.58 -8.87 43.95
N ASN A 3 18.45 -8.30 44.32
CA ASN A 3 17.16 -8.53 43.67
C ASN A 3 16.99 -7.48 42.56
N PHE A 4 17.41 -7.81 41.33
CA PHE A 4 17.07 -7.03 40.15
C PHE A 4 15.60 -7.29 39.81
N ARG A 5 14.71 -6.38 40.24
CA ARG A 5 13.35 -6.31 39.70
C ARG A 5 13.45 -5.89 38.24
N HIS A 6 13.08 -6.78 37.32
CA HIS A 6 12.84 -6.45 35.91
C HIS A 6 11.80 -5.32 35.84
N HIS A 7 12.26 -4.08 35.65
CA HIS A 7 11.40 -2.97 35.30
C HIS A 7 10.91 -3.18 33.86
N ASN A 8 9.60 -3.03 33.68
CA ASN A 8 8.89 -3.05 32.41
C ASN A 8 9.50 -2.05 31.39
N VAL A 9 10.38 -2.53 30.51
CA VAL A 9 10.89 -1.74 29.36
C VAL A 9 9.96 -1.85 28.14
N HIS A 10 8.87 -2.62 28.24
CA HIS A 10 8.06 -3.01 27.07
C HIS A 10 7.01 -1.97 26.62
N LEU A 11 6.57 -1.07 27.50
CA LEU A 11 5.53 -0.07 27.24
C LEU A 11 6.00 1.19 26.44
N PRO A 12 7.15 1.81 26.74
CA PRO A 12 7.54 3.06 26.06
C PRO A 12 7.85 2.85 24.57
N ILE A 13 8.49 1.74 24.21
CA ILE A 13 8.85 1.41 22.82
C ILE A 13 7.60 1.13 21.98
N MET A 14 6.61 0.42 22.54
CA MET A 14 5.34 0.18 21.84
C MET A 14 4.58 1.49 21.59
N SER A 15 4.51 2.40 22.58
CA SER A 15 3.87 3.71 22.42
C SER A 15 4.61 4.63 21.44
N PHE A 16 5.94 4.57 21.39
CA PHE A 16 6.74 5.35 20.46
C PHE A 16 6.54 4.87 19.02
N ASN A 17 6.55 3.55 18.80
CA ASN A 17 6.31 2.96 17.49
C ASN A 17 4.91 3.28 16.97
N SER A 18 3.87 3.22 17.81
CA SER A 18 2.51 3.60 17.38
C SER A 18 2.40 5.09 17.01
N ASN A 19 3.10 5.96 17.75
CA ASN A 19 3.14 7.39 17.43
C ASN A 19 3.91 7.66 16.14
N PHE A 20 4.99 6.94 15.89
CA PHE A 20 5.75 7.03 14.63
C PHE A 20 4.93 6.54 13.45
N ASP A 21 4.30 5.37 13.56
CA ASP A 21 3.45 4.80 12.52
C ASP A 21 2.32 5.77 12.14
N ARG A 22 1.65 6.35 13.15
CA ARG A 22 0.60 7.36 12.94
C ARG A 22 1.14 8.64 12.29
N ALA A 23 2.27 9.17 12.75
CA ALA A 23 2.89 10.35 12.16
C ALA A 23 3.32 10.09 10.69
N PHE A 24 3.81 8.89 10.39
CA PHE A 24 4.17 8.48 9.04
C PHE A 24 2.94 8.41 8.12
N ILE A 25 1.83 7.84 8.60
CA ILE A 25 0.56 7.76 7.86
C ILE A 25 -0.01 9.16 7.64
N ASP A 26 -0.06 10.01 8.67
CA ASP A 26 -0.55 11.38 8.57
C ASP A 26 0.26 12.19 7.55
N ARG A 27 1.60 12.03 7.55
CA ARG A 27 2.46 12.71 6.57
C ARG A 27 2.23 12.18 5.16
N SER A 28 2.08 10.87 5.00
CA SER A 28 1.79 10.24 3.70
C SER A 28 0.45 10.73 3.14
N LEU A 29 -0.59 10.83 3.98
CA LEU A 29 -1.89 11.38 3.59
C LEU A 29 -1.78 12.83 3.13
N GLN A 30 -1.06 13.67 3.88
CA GLN A 30 -0.84 15.07 3.51
C GLN A 30 -0.13 15.19 2.15
N LEU A 31 0.94 14.43 1.93
CA LEU A 31 1.70 14.44 0.68
C LEU A 31 0.83 14.03 -0.53
N VAL A 32 -0.04 13.05 -0.37
CA VAL A 32 -0.96 12.60 -1.43
C VAL A 32 -2.06 13.62 -1.71
N GLN A 33 -2.52 14.35 -0.69
CA GLN A 33 -3.49 15.43 -0.86
C GLN A 33 -2.90 16.63 -1.59
N GLU A 34 -1.64 16.95 -1.30
CA GLU A 34 -0.85 18.02 -1.93
C GLU A 34 -0.28 17.63 -3.31
N TYR A 35 -0.44 16.39 -3.75
CA TYR A 35 0.05 15.90 -5.04
C TYR A 35 -0.47 16.74 -6.22
N THR A 36 0.45 17.32 -6.99
CA THR A 36 0.13 18.30 -8.02
C THR A 36 0.08 17.73 -9.44
N GLY A 37 0.71 16.59 -9.70
CA GLY A 37 0.67 15.98 -11.03
C GLY A 37 1.87 15.11 -11.40
N PRO A 38 2.01 14.77 -12.69
CA PRO A 38 2.96 13.78 -13.21
C PRO A 38 4.42 13.93 -12.77
N HIS A 39 4.92 15.15 -12.62
CA HIS A 39 6.30 15.41 -12.17
C HIS A 39 6.59 14.85 -10.77
N ASP A 40 5.57 14.70 -9.93
CA ASP A 40 5.66 14.13 -8.59
C ASP A 40 5.26 12.64 -8.55
N ALA A 41 5.17 11.93 -9.68
CA ALA A 41 4.68 10.54 -9.71
C ALA A 41 5.42 9.59 -8.74
N THR A 42 6.72 9.85 -8.50
CA THR A 42 7.53 9.08 -7.53
C THR A 42 7.04 9.24 -6.08
N LEU A 43 6.40 10.36 -5.73
CA LEU A 43 5.80 10.59 -4.41
C LEU A 43 4.69 9.57 -4.13
N LEU A 44 3.86 9.24 -5.13
CA LEU A 44 2.80 8.24 -4.98
C LEU A 44 3.36 6.85 -4.70
N LEU A 45 4.46 6.47 -5.38
CA LEU A 45 5.16 5.21 -5.11
C LEU A 45 5.78 5.18 -3.72
N ASN A 46 6.39 6.29 -3.28
CA ASN A 46 6.99 6.39 -1.96
C ASN A 46 5.94 6.27 -0.86
N CYS A 47 4.79 6.95 -1.02
CA CYS A 47 3.68 6.84 -0.09
C CYS A 47 3.10 5.42 -0.09
N LEU A 48 2.91 4.81 -1.27
CA LEU A 48 2.43 3.43 -1.38
C LEU A 48 3.39 2.45 -0.69
N LEU A 49 4.69 2.52 -0.98
CA LEU A 49 5.70 1.68 -0.32
C LEU A 49 5.66 1.85 1.19
N GLY A 50 5.63 3.10 1.66
CA GLY A 50 5.54 3.42 3.08
C GLY A 50 4.31 2.81 3.74
N LEU A 51 3.13 3.00 3.15
CA LEU A 51 1.86 2.49 3.66
C LEU A 51 1.71 0.97 3.55
N LEU A 52 2.53 0.30 2.72
CA LEU A 52 2.52 -1.16 2.60
C LEU A 52 3.55 -1.85 3.49
N ILE A 53 4.54 -1.10 4.01
CA ILE A 53 5.67 -1.63 4.79
C ILE A 53 5.63 -1.18 6.25
N VAL A 54 5.33 0.11 6.51
CA VAL A 54 5.29 0.68 7.87
C VAL A 54 4.15 0.06 8.69
N PRO A 55 2.92 -0.05 8.15
CA PRO A 55 1.87 -0.82 8.81
C PRO A 55 2.23 -2.31 8.71
N LYS A 56 2.58 -2.91 9.84
CA LYS A 56 3.01 -4.33 9.96
C LYS A 56 1.95 -5.30 9.41
N GLU A 57 2.26 -6.60 9.31
CA GLU A 57 1.36 -7.65 8.80
C GLU A 57 -0.08 -7.61 9.35
N SER A 58 -0.26 -7.15 10.59
CA SER A 58 -1.58 -6.91 11.20
C SER A 58 -2.46 -5.92 10.42
N CYS A 59 -1.86 -4.94 9.77
CA CYS A 59 -2.56 -3.99 8.91
C CYS A 59 -2.98 -4.61 7.58
N LEU A 60 -2.15 -5.45 6.95
CA LEU A 60 -2.57 -6.18 5.75
C LEU A 60 -3.74 -7.11 6.06
N ALA A 61 -3.73 -7.72 7.24
CA ALA A 61 -4.81 -8.56 7.73
C ALA A 61 -6.11 -7.79 8.02
N SER A 62 -6.06 -6.48 8.26
CA SER A 62 -7.24 -5.64 8.49
C SER A 62 -7.86 -5.07 7.21
N ILE A 63 -7.17 -5.14 6.07
CA ILE A 63 -7.74 -4.76 4.77
C ILE A 63 -8.93 -5.68 4.47
N PRO A 64 -10.13 -5.16 4.14
CA PRO A 64 -11.29 -6.01 3.91
C PRO A 64 -11.13 -6.85 2.64
N LYS A 65 -11.64 -8.08 2.65
CA LYS A 65 -11.73 -8.95 1.47
C LYS A 65 -12.91 -8.53 0.57
N LYS A 66 -12.91 -7.29 0.10
CA LYS A 66 -13.95 -6.79 -0.81
C LYS A 66 -13.77 -7.38 -2.22
N PRO A 67 -14.84 -7.78 -2.91
CA PRO A 67 -14.78 -8.26 -4.29
C PRO A 67 -14.11 -7.26 -5.25
N ILE A 68 -13.65 -7.74 -6.40
CA ILE A 68 -12.96 -6.91 -7.40
C ILE A 68 -13.84 -5.77 -7.91
N GLU A 69 -15.14 -5.98 -8.00
CA GLU A 69 -16.12 -4.99 -8.45
C GLU A 69 -16.13 -3.75 -7.54
N ASP A 70 -15.77 -3.92 -6.27
CA ASP A 70 -15.70 -2.85 -5.28
C ASP A 70 -14.38 -2.06 -5.32
N LEU A 71 -13.39 -2.45 -6.14
CA LEU A 71 -12.10 -1.74 -6.22
C LEU A 71 -12.23 -0.28 -6.66
N ALA A 72 -13.26 0.04 -7.46
CA ALA A 72 -13.53 1.42 -7.86
C ALA A 72 -13.84 2.31 -6.64
N SER A 73 -14.46 1.75 -5.59
CA SER A 73 -14.67 2.44 -4.30
C SER A 73 -13.36 2.67 -3.53
N TRP A 74 -12.26 2.03 -3.96
CA TRP A 74 -10.89 2.22 -3.52
C TRP A 74 -10.03 2.99 -4.52
N GLY A 75 -10.54 3.33 -5.70
CA GLY A 75 -9.90 4.23 -6.65
C GLY A 75 -9.20 3.53 -7.79
N ILE A 76 -9.19 2.21 -7.81
CA ILE A 76 -8.61 1.41 -8.90
C ILE A 76 -9.76 0.82 -9.71
N SER A 77 -9.80 1.07 -11.02
CA SER A 77 -10.71 0.36 -11.91
C SER A 77 -10.34 -1.14 -11.94
N PRO A 78 -11.31 -2.06 -11.90
CA PRO A 78 -11.05 -3.47 -12.16
C PRO A 78 -10.28 -3.75 -13.46
N SER A 79 -10.48 -2.90 -14.49
CA SER A 79 -9.79 -3.00 -15.77
C SER A 79 -8.30 -2.67 -15.70
N ALA A 80 -7.83 -2.02 -14.63
CA ALA A 80 -6.42 -1.79 -14.38
C ALA A 80 -5.66 -3.10 -14.16
N ILE A 81 -6.35 -4.17 -13.70
CA ILE A 81 -5.76 -5.48 -13.46
C ILE A 81 -5.84 -6.31 -14.74
N THR A 82 -4.69 -6.59 -15.34
CA THR A 82 -4.60 -7.38 -16.58
C THR A 82 -4.29 -8.85 -16.31
N ALA A 83 -3.74 -9.17 -15.13
CA ALA A 83 -3.60 -10.53 -14.64
C ALA A 83 -3.58 -10.54 -13.10
N PHE A 84 -4.38 -11.42 -12.49
CA PHE A 84 -4.43 -11.56 -11.03
C PHE A 84 -3.24 -12.34 -10.43
N GLY A 85 -2.57 -13.15 -11.24
CA GLY A 85 -1.51 -14.05 -10.79
C GLY A 85 -2.05 -15.31 -10.10
N ARG A 86 -1.13 -16.20 -9.71
CA ARG A 86 -1.45 -17.46 -9.03
C ARG A 86 -1.63 -17.27 -7.53
N ALA A 87 -2.60 -17.94 -6.94
CA ALA A 87 -2.67 -18.13 -5.49
C ALA A 87 -1.79 -19.31 -5.10
N ASP A 88 -0.69 -19.07 -4.37
CA ASP A 88 0.16 -20.14 -3.86
C ASP A 88 -0.39 -20.72 -2.54
N ARG A 89 -1.34 -19.99 -1.91
CA ARG A 89 -2.06 -20.38 -0.69
C ARG A 89 -3.54 -20.02 -0.77
N GLU A 90 -4.36 -20.73 -0.02
CA GLU A 90 -5.83 -20.58 -0.01
C GLU A 90 -6.28 -19.23 0.57
N ASP A 91 -5.47 -18.63 1.46
CA ASP A 91 -5.72 -17.30 2.03
C ASP A 91 -5.24 -16.14 1.15
N GLU A 92 -4.52 -16.43 0.06
CA GLU A 92 -4.01 -15.48 -0.93
C GLU A 92 -4.93 -15.33 -2.15
N ASP A 93 -6.25 -15.37 -1.95
CA ASP A 93 -7.19 -15.11 -3.04
C ASP A 93 -6.86 -13.76 -3.71
N PRO A 94 -6.41 -13.76 -4.98
CA PRO A 94 -6.00 -12.55 -5.65
C PRO A 94 -7.19 -11.75 -6.17
N HIS A 95 -8.41 -12.30 -6.13
CA HIS A 95 -9.64 -11.68 -6.64
C HIS A 95 -10.40 -10.88 -5.56
N ASN A 96 -9.67 -10.15 -4.72
CA ASN A 96 -10.25 -9.22 -3.76
C ASN A 96 -9.26 -8.08 -3.44
N LEU A 97 -9.75 -7.03 -2.77
CA LEU A 97 -8.95 -5.86 -2.39
C LEU A 97 -7.70 -6.22 -1.57
N ARG A 98 -7.81 -7.13 -0.60
CA ARG A 98 -6.66 -7.56 0.21
C ARG A 98 -5.60 -8.24 -0.66
N GLY A 99 -6.04 -9.11 -1.58
CA GLY A 99 -5.18 -9.73 -2.57
C GLY A 99 -4.45 -8.69 -3.41
N LEU A 100 -5.16 -7.68 -3.93
CA LEU A 100 -4.54 -6.59 -4.69
C LEU A 100 -3.50 -5.81 -3.87
N VAL A 101 -3.83 -5.41 -2.64
CA VAL A 101 -2.88 -4.72 -1.74
C VAL A 101 -1.61 -5.55 -1.52
N TRP A 102 -1.77 -6.85 -1.31
CA TRP A 102 -0.64 -7.78 -1.17
C TRP A 102 0.22 -7.85 -2.44
N ARG A 103 -0.41 -7.91 -3.62
CA ARG A 103 0.30 -7.92 -4.91
C ARG A 103 1.06 -6.62 -5.15
N LEU A 104 0.42 -5.47 -4.91
CA LEU A 104 1.08 -4.16 -5.00
C LEU A 104 2.26 -4.06 -4.03
N ARG A 105 2.13 -4.57 -2.81
CA ARG A 105 3.25 -4.65 -1.86
C ARG A 105 4.40 -5.45 -2.43
N ASN A 106 4.13 -6.65 -2.93
CA ASN A 106 5.17 -7.50 -3.52
C ASN A 106 5.81 -6.85 -4.75
N SER A 107 5.04 -6.15 -5.58
CA SER A 107 5.58 -5.40 -6.71
C SER A 107 6.52 -4.29 -6.26
N VAL A 108 6.06 -3.41 -5.37
CA VAL A 108 6.81 -2.22 -4.94
C VAL A 108 8.01 -2.59 -4.08
N ALA A 109 7.86 -3.50 -3.11
CA ALA A 109 8.96 -3.94 -2.23
C ALA A 109 10.09 -4.66 -2.97
N HIS A 110 9.82 -5.18 -4.17
CA HIS A 110 10.82 -5.82 -5.02
C HIS A 110 11.18 -5.02 -6.27
N PHE A 111 10.81 -3.74 -6.35
CA PHE A 111 11.08 -2.87 -7.51
C PHE A 111 10.59 -3.45 -8.84
N ARG A 112 9.45 -4.16 -8.82
CA ARG A 112 8.79 -4.77 -9.98
C ARG A 112 7.67 -3.88 -10.47
N PHE A 113 8.04 -2.66 -10.83
CA PHE A 113 7.17 -1.70 -11.46
C PHE A 113 7.93 -0.87 -12.49
N ARG A 114 7.22 -0.26 -13.45
CA ARG A 114 7.78 0.64 -14.45
C ARG A 114 6.83 1.79 -14.73
N PRO A 115 7.32 3.03 -14.93
CA PRO A 115 6.48 4.13 -15.37
C PRO A 115 6.02 3.90 -16.83
N GLU A 116 4.79 4.31 -17.12
CA GLU A 116 4.29 4.45 -18.49
C GLU A 116 4.41 5.93 -18.89
N PRO A 117 5.24 6.26 -19.90
CA PRO A 117 5.40 7.62 -20.38
C PRO A 117 4.37 7.96 -21.47
N GLU A 118 3.83 9.18 -21.41
CA GLU A 118 3.03 9.80 -22.46
C GLU A 118 3.43 11.28 -22.54
N ASP A 119 3.79 11.76 -23.73
CA ASP A 119 4.23 13.14 -23.98
C ASP A 119 5.34 13.67 -23.04
N GLY A 120 6.24 12.77 -22.60
CA GLY A 120 7.35 13.11 -21.70
C GLY A 120 7.00 13.09 -20.21
N GLU A 121 5.74 12.81 -19.88
CA GLU A 121 5.23 12.71 -18.52
C GLU A 121 4.90 11.27 -18.14
N VAL A 122 4.94 10.96 -16.85
CA VAL A 122 4.41 9.67 -16.36
C VAL A 122 2.90 9.76 -16.26
N VAL A 123 2.18 8.82 -16.87
CA VAL A 123 0.70 8.77 -16.81
C VAL A 123 0.17 7.57 -16.04
N ALA A 124 0.98 6.52 -15.92
CA ALA A 124 0.63 5.30 -15.21
C ALA A 124 1.86 4.60 -14.63
N PHE A 125 1.61 3.60 -13.79
CA PHE A 125 2.61 2.60 -13.42
C PHE A 125 2.14 1.20 -13.80
N HIS A 126 3.03 0.45 -14.43
CA HIS A 126 2.90 -0.99 -14.59
C HIS A 126 3.47 -1.70 -13.38
N PHE A 127 2.67 -2.51 -12.70
CA PHE A 127 3.08 -3.37 -11.59
C PHE A 127 3.11 -4.82 -12.05
N HIS A 128 4.10 -5.59 -11.56
CA HIS A 128 4.11 -7.03 -11.76
C HIS A 128 4.75 -7.77 -10.57
N ASP A 129 4.49 -9.07 -10.42
CA ASP A 129 5.17 -9.88 -9.41
C ASP A 129 5.53 -11.30 -9.92
N LYS A 130 6.08 -12.14 -9.03
CA LYS A 130 6.49 -13.52 -9.36
C LYS A 130 5.32 -14.49 -9.54
N SER A 131 4.14 -14.16 -9.04
CA SER A 131 2.94 -14.99 -9.22
C SER A 131 2.34 -14.86 -10.62
N GLY A 132 2.78 -13.86 -11.38
CA GLY A 132 2.19 -13.49 -12.67
C GLY A 132 1.16 -12.37 -12.56
N PHE A 133 1.03 -11.71 -11.42
CA PHE A 133 0.22 -10.50 -11.29
C PHE A 133 0.72 -9.41 -12.24
N LYS A 134 -0.22 -8.70 -12.87
CA LYS A 134 0.03 -7.54 -13.72
C LYS A 134 -1.09 -6.52 -13.56
N ALA A 135 -0.72 -5.26 -13.37
CA ALA A 135 -1.66 -4.14 -13.39
C ALA A 135 -1.03 -2.91 -14.04
N THR A 136 -1.85 -2.11 -14.71
CA THR A 136 -1.50 -0.77 -15.19
C THR A 136 -2.45 0.20 -14.49
N VAL A 137 -1.92 1.01 -13.57
CA VAL A 137 -2.72 1.91 -12.74
C VAL A 137 -2.39 3.35 -13.12
N GLN A 138 -3.40 4.11 -13.55
CA GLN A 138 -3.23 5.52 -13.89
C GLN A 138 -2.83 6.32 -12.64
N LEU A 139 -2.09 7.43 -12.79
CA LEU A 139 -1.71 8.26 -11.64
C LEU A 139 -2.92 8.80 -10.86
N SER A 140 -4.02 9.10 -11.56
CA SER A 140 -5.28 9.53 -10.93
C SER A 140 -5.89 8.45 -10.05
N GLU A 141 -5.92 7.20 -10.53
CA GLU A 141 -6.38 6.03 -9.79
C GLU A 141 -5.47 5.74 -8.59
N LEU A 142 -4.16 5.75 -8.84
CA LEU A 142 -3.15 5.48 -7.82
C LEU A 142 -3.21 6.51 -6.69
N ARG A 143 -3.38 7.80 -7.00
CA ARG A 143 -3.56 8.85 -6.00
C ARG A 143 -4.74 8.56 -5.09
N ILE A 144 -5.91 8.30 -5.66
CA ILE A 144 -7.14 8.02 -4.90
C ILE A 144 -6.96 6.76 -4.05
N PHE A 145 -6.31 5.74 -4.59
CA PHE A 145 -6.01 4.51 -3.88
C PHE A 145 -5.10 4.71 -2.69
N VAL A 146 -3.98 5.40 -2.87
CA VAL A 146 -3.04 5.70 -1.78
C VAL A 146 -3.73 6.54 -0.71
N GLU A 147 -4.56 7.52 -1.09
CA GLU A 147 -5.32 8.33 -0.14
C GLU A 147 -6.30 7.49 0.69
N ARG A 148 -7.09 6.62 0.04
CA ARG A 148 -8.07 5.76 0.71
C ARG A 148 -7.40 4.72 1.59
N LEU A 149 -6.29 4.15 1.13
CA LEU A 149 -5.45 3.26 1.93
C LEU A 149 -4.91 3.97 3.17
N ALA A 150 -4.33 5.17 3.02
CA ALA A 150 -3.83 5.94 4.15
C ALA A 150 -4.93 6.22 5.20
N LYS A 151 -6.13 6.63 4.75
CA LYS A 151 -7.29 6.85 5.63
C LYS A 151 -7.70 5.58 6.39
N HIS A 152 -7.84 4.46 5.68
CA HIS A 152 -8.20 3.18 6.31
C HIS A 152 -7.18 2.76 7.36
N VAL A 153 -5.88 2.83 7.02
CA VAL A 153 -4.81 2.41 7.92
C VAL A 153 -4.71 3.31 9.15
N ARG A 154 -5.04 4.60 9.04
CA ARG A 154 -5.05 5.56 10.15
C ARG A 154 -6.12 5.27 11.21
N GLU A 155 -7.21 4.60 10.81
CA GLU A 155 -8.38 4.31 11.65
C GLU A 155 -8.26 2.99 12.43
N LEU A 156 -7.21 2.20 12.17
CA LEU A 156 -6.86 0.96 12.88
C LEU A 156 -6.19 1.23 14.23
#